data_AF-A0A7C7W625-F1
#
_entry.id   AF-A0A7C7W625-F1
#
_cell.length_a   1.000
_cell.length_b   1.000
_cell.length_c   1.000
_cell.angle_alpha   90.00
_cell.angle_beta   90.00
_cell.angle_gamma   90.00
#
_symmetry.space_group_name_H-M   'P 1'
#
loop_
_entity.id
_entity.type
_entity.pdbx_description
1 polymer ?
#
loop_
_entity_poly.entity_id
_entity_poly.type
_entity_poly.pdbx_seq_one_letter_code
_entity_poly.pdbx_strand_id
1 'polypeptide(L)'
;MNKAKDVVVAMGGGPTPVINNSLRGIVEAARAYPGVFGTVYGARHGVLGILREELLDLSAQPEEEIALLRTTPAAGAIGTARYKLTH
;
A
#
# COMPACT_ATOMS: atom_id res chain seq x y z
N MET A 1 -9.22 4.77 25.31
CA MET A 1 -9.19 3.85 24.16
C MET A 1 -7.82 3.95 23.51
N ASN A 2 -7.21 2.82 23.12
CA ASN A 2 -5.89 2.83 22.51
C ASN A 2 -5.98 3.45 21.10
N LYS A 3 -5.02 4.27 20.70
CA LYS A 3 -5.00 4.88 19.36
C LYS A 3 -4.86 3.78 18.30
N ALA A 4 -5.69 3.83 17.26
CA ALA A 4 -5.57 2.97 16.09
C ALA A 4 -4.16 3.06 15.49
N LYS A 5 -3.65 1.94 14.96
CA LYS A 5 -2.28 1.86 14.44
C LYS A 5 -2.26 2.09 12.95
N ASP A 6 -1.41 3.02 12.50
CA ASP A 6 -1.20 3.26 11.08
C ASP A 6 -0.51 2.05 10.43
N VAL A 7 -0.77 1.86 9.14
CA VAL A 7 -0.29 0.72 8.36
C VAL A 7 0.59 1.23 7.24
N VAL A 8 1.75 0.61 7.01
CA VAL A 8 2.59 0.88 5.85
C VAL A 8 2.66 -0.38 4.99
N VAL A 9 2.35 -0.25 3.71
CA VAL A 9 2.40 -1.33 2.72
C VAL A 9 3.51 -1.05 1.73
N ALA A 10 4.44 -1.99 1.59
CA ALA A 10 5.49 -1.94 0.57
C ALA A 10 5.40 -3.17 -0.32
N MET A 11 5.43 -2.97 -1.64
CA MET A 11 5.43 -4.07 -2.61
C MET A 11 6.87 -4.32 -3.11
N GLY A 12 7.31 -5.57 -3.11
CA GLY A 12 8.67 -5.96 -3.49
C GLY A 12 8.69 -6.97 -4.64
N GLY A 13 9.84 -7.08 -5.29
CA GLY A 13 10.10 -8.11 -6.30
C GLY A 13 9.52 -7.81 -7.68
N GLY A 14 9.37 -8.86 -8.48
CA GLY A 14 8.77 -8.77 -9.81
C GLY A 14 7.25 -8.58 -9.70
N PRO A 15 6.69 -7.57 -10.37
CA PRO A 15 5.24 -7.36 -10.36
C PRO A 15 4.48 -8.53 -10.99
N THR A 16 3.27 -8.76 -10.51
CA THR A 16 2.31 -9.70 -11.12
C THR A 16 1.07 -8.94 -11.61
N PRO A 17 0.29 -9.50 -12.57
CA PRO A 17 -0.93 -8.85 -13.06
C PRO A 17 -1.97 -8.53 -11.98
N VAL A 18 -1.91 -9.22 -10.83
CA VAL A 18 -2.90 -9.11 -9.75
C VAL A 18 -2.35 -8.42 -8.49
N ILE A 19 -1.13 -7.89 -8.54
CA ILE A 19 -0.48 -7.29 -7.37
C ILE A 19 -1.29 -6.14 -6.77
N ASN A 20 -1.98 -5.37 -7.61
CA ASN A 20 -2.86 -4.28 -7.20
C ASN A 20 -4.08 -4.75 -6.40
N ASN A 21 -4.56 -5.99 -6.62
CA ASN A 21 -5.64 -6.56 -5.81
C ASN A 21 -5.21 -6.84 -4.37
N SER A 22 -3.94 -7.15 -4.14
CA SER A 22 -3.42 -7.30 -2.77
C SER A 22 -3.42 -5.95 -2.06
N LEU A 23 -2.97 -4.89 -2.73
CA LEU A 23 -3.00 -3.53 -2.19
C LEU A 23 -4.44 -3.07 -1.90
N ARG A 24 -5.36 -3.27 -2.85
CA ARG A 24 -6.79 -3.00 -2.69
C ARG A 24 -7.36 -3.70 -1.46
N GLY A 25 -7.11 -5.01 -1.33
CA GLY A 25 -7.60 -5.81 -0.21
C GLY A 25 -7.11 -5.31 1.15
N ILE A 26 -5.85 -4.86 1.24
CA ILE A 26 -5.31 -4.28 2.48
C ILE A 26 -6.03 -2.97 2.84
N VAL A 27 -6.22 -2.07 1.87
CA VAL A 27 -6.90 -0.78 2.10
C VAL A 27 -8.37 -1.00 2.48
N GLU A 28 -9.08 -1.85 1.75
CA GLU A 28 -10.48 -2.20 2.04
C GLU A 28 -10.63 -2.85 3.43
N ALA A 29 -9.74 -3.79 3.79
CA ALA A 29 -9.76 -4.42 5.10
C ALA A 29 -9.46 -3.41 6.23
N ALA A 30 -8.48 -2.54 6.07
CA ALA A 30 -8.18 -1.51 7.08
C ALA A 30 -9.38 -0.59 7.32
N ARG A 31 -10.06 -0.17 6.24
CA ARG A 31 -11.29 0.64 6.30
C ARG A 31 -12.44 -0.07 7.02
N ALA A 32 -12.52 -1.40 6.93
CA ALA A 32 -13.55 -2.19 7.62
C ALA A 32 -13.33 -2.27 9.15
N TYR A 33 -12.13 -1.95 9.66
CA TYR A 33 -11.81 -2.00 11.10
C TYR A 33 -11.18 -0.68 11.61
N PRO A 34 -11.92 0.45 11.58
CA PRO A 34 -11.38 1.77 11.92
C PRO A 34 -11.00 1.94 13.41
N GLY A 35 -11.46 1.04 14.28
CA GLY A 35 -11.03 0.99 15.69
C GLY A 35 -9.67 0.32 15.91
N VAL A 36 -9.14 -0.36 14.88
CA VAL A 36 -7.89 -1.13 14.92
C VAL A 36 -6.82 -0.46 14.05
N PHE A 37 -7.18 -0.13 12.82
CA PHE A 37 -6.27 0.44 11.82
C PHE A 37 -6.54 1.93 11.60
N GLY A 38 -5.47 2.71 11.58
CA GLY A 38 -5.47 4.14 11.29
C GLY A 38 -5.27 4.41 9.80
N THR A 39 -4.37 5.34 9.48
CA THR A 39 -4.05 5.68 8.09
C THR A 39 -3.27 4.57 7.42
N VAL A 40 -3.61 4.25 6.17
CA VAL A 40 -2.89 3.29 5.34
C VAL A 40 -1.99 4.06 4.38
N TYR A 41 -0.70 3.80 4.47
CA TYR A 41 0.32 4.38 3.62
C TYR A 41 0.86 3.35 2.63
N GLY A 42 1.05 3.77 1.38
CA GLY A 42 1.79 3.02 0.37
C GLY A 42 3.22 3.54 0.26
N ALA A 43 4.21 2.67 0.43
CA ALA A 43 5.61 3.03 0.26
C ALA A 43 5.95 3.10 -1.24
N ARG A 44 6.31 4.30 -1.70
CA ARG A 44 6.62 4.54 -3.11
C ARG A 44 7.86 3.74 -3.53
N HIS A 45 7.74 2.91 -4.57
CA HIS A 45 8.82 2.03 -5.03
C HIS A 45 9.31 1.04 -3.94
N GLY A 46 8.38 0.45 -3.18
CA GLY A 46 8.68 -0.61 -2.22
C GLY A 46 9.51 -0.12 -1.03
N VAL A 47 10.48 -0.93 -0.58
CA VAL A 47 11.31 -0.63 0.60
C VAL A 47 12.09 0.69 0.47
N LEU A 48 12.42 1.11 -0.74
CA LEU A 48 13.10 2.39 -0.98
C LEU A 48 12.24 3.58 -0.54
N GLY A 49 10.92 3.52 -0.72
CA GLY A 49 10.01 4.56 -0.26
C GLY A 49 9.98 4.68 1.25
N ILE A 50 10.15 3.57 1.97
CA ILE A 50 10.30 3.61 3.44
C ILE A 50 11.60 4.33 3.81
N LEU A 51 12.72 3.96 3.21
CA LEU A 51 14.04 4.53 3.53
C LEU A 51 14.15 6.02 3.17
N ARG A 52 13.38 6.47 2.18
CA ARG A 52 13.35 7.87 1.70
C ARG A 52 12.20 8.68 2.27
N GLU A 53 11.37 8.09 3.13
CA GLU A 53 10.15 8.69 3.67
C GLU A 53 9.16 9.15 2.57
N GLU A 54 9.15 8.46 1.43
CA GLU A 54 8.23 8.67 0.32
C GLU A 54 6.98 7.81 0.50
N LEU A 55 6.05 8.26 1.34
CA LEU A 55 4.81 7.58 1.66
C LEU A 55 3.59 8.25 1.00
N LEU A 56 2.75 7.45 0.37
CA LEU A 56 1.48 7.87 -0.24
C LEU A 56 0.33 7.59 0.74
N ASP A 57 -0.48 8.59 1.08
CA ASP A 57 -1.70 8.37 1.87
C ASP A 57 -2.79 7.72 0.98
N LEU A 58 -3.00 6.42 1.19
CA LEU A 58 -4.01 5.64 0.48
C LEU A 58 -5.40 5.78 1.13
N SER A 59 -5.45 6.10 2.42
CA SER A 59 -6.72 6.36 3.11
C SER A 59 -7.40 7.61 2.57
N ALA A 60 -6.62 8.61 2.15
CA ALA A 60 -7.12 9.84 1.53
C ALA A 60 -7.70 9.66 0.11
N GLN A 61 -7.48 8.51 -0.55
CA GLN A 61 -8.00 8.26 -1.88
C GLN A 61 -9.51 7.92 -1.87
N PRO A 62 -10.29 8.37 -2.85
CA PRO A 62 -11.68 7.94 -3.01
C PRO A 62 -11.81 6.41 -3.07
N GLU A 63 -12.93 5.88 -2.58
CA GLU A 63 -13.21 4.44 -2.67
C GLU A 63 -13.21 3.93 -4.12
N GLU A 64 -13.71 4.75 -5.04
CA GLU A 64 -13.74 4.46 -6.47
C GLU A 64 -12.32 4.27 -7.04
N GLU A 65 -11.38 5.13 -6.66
CA GLU A 65 -9.96 5.01 -7.07
C GLU A 65 -9.33 3.72 -6.53
N ILE A 66 -9.61 3.38 -5.26
CA ILE A 66 -9.15 2.11 -4.68
C ILE A 66 -9.80 0.91 -5.40
N ALA A 67 -11.05 1.00 -5.82
CA ALA A 67 -11.74 -0.07 -6.53
C ALA A 67 -11.13 -0.33 -7.92
N LEU A 68 -10.66 0.71 -8.62
CA LEU A 68 -10.01 0.60 -9.94
C LEU A 68 -8.71 -0.22 -9.92
N LEU A 69 -8.06 -0.37 -8.76
CA LEU A 69 -6.93 -1.28 -8.58
C LEU A 69 -7.25 -2.73 -8.97
N ARG A 70 -8.53 -3.12 -8.98
CA ARG A 70 -8.98 -4.46 -9.38
C ARG A 70 -8.62 -4.79 -10.83
N THR A 71 -8.76 -3.82 -11.72
CA THR A 71 -8.61 -3.97 -13.18
C THR A 71 -7.43 -3.20 -13.74
N THR A 72 -6.73 -2.41 -12.92
CA THR A 72 -5.55 -1.65 -13.34
C THR A 72 -4.38 -2.62 -13.58
N PRO A 73 -3.94 -2.80 -14.84
CA PRO A 73 -2.75 -3.57 -15.15
C PRO A 73 -1.50 -2.80 -14.72
N ALA A 74 -0.33 -3.46 -14.73
CA ALA A 74 0.98 -2.94 -14.35
C ALA A 74 1.39 -3.07 -12.87
N ALA A 75 2.65 -2.70 -12.64
CA ALA A 75 3.59 -3.33 -11.72
C ALA A 75 3.47 -2.98 -10.23
N GLY A 76 2.28 -2.62 -9.76
CA GLY A 76 2.07 -2.04 -8.44
C GLY A 76 1.81 -0.55 -8.57
N ALA A 77 0.60 -0.13 -8.24
CA ALA A 77 0.16 1.27 -8.27
C ALA A 77 1.03 2.19 -7.40
N ILE A 78 1.65 1.64 -6.35
CA ILE A 78 2.62 2.32 -5.49
C ILE A 78 4.09 2.02 -5.86
N GLY A 79 4.32 1.27 -6.94
CA GLY A 79 5.62 0.80 -7.39
C GLY A 79 6.15 -0.42 -6.61
N THR A 80 7.20 -1.05 -7.15
CA THR A 80 7.97 -2.10 -6.47
C THR A 80 9.46 -1.78 -6.48
N ALA A 81 10.23 -2.51 -5.67
CA ALA A 81 11.70 -2.50 -5.74
C ALA A 81 12.29 -3.91 -5.67
N ARG A 82 13.49 -4.04 -6.25
CA ARG A 82 14.43 -5.17 -6.08
C ARG A 82 15.67 -4.70 -5.32
N TYR A 83 15.45 -4.04 -4.19
CA TYR A 83 16.52 -3.54 -3.34
C TYR A 83 16.79 -4.51 -2.19
N LYS A 84 18.01 -5.03 -2.12
CA LYS A 84 18.45 -5.86 -1.00
C LYS A 84 19.08 -4.95 0.04
N LEU A 85 18.51 -4.93 1.23
CA LEU A 85 19.12 -4.25 2.37
C LEU A 85 20.42 -4.98 2.74
N THR A 86 21.52 -4.24 2.73
CA THR A 86 22.82 -4.70 3.23
C THR A 86 23.11 -3.94 4.52
N HIS A 87 23.23 -4.69 5.60
CA HIS A 87 23.51 -4.24 6.96
C HIS A 87 24.49 -5.24 7.54
#